data_AF-A0A661V8F4-F1
#
_entry.id   AF-A0A661V8F4-F1
#
_cell.length_a   1.000
_cell.length_b   1.000
_cell.length_c   1.000
_cell.angle_alpha   90.00
_cell.angle_beta   90.00
_cell.angle_gamma   90.00
#
_symmetry.space_group_name_H-M   'P 1'
#
loop_
_entity.id
_entity.type
_entity.pdbx_description
1 polymer ?
#
loop_
_entity_poly.entity_id
_entity_poly.type
_entity_poly.pdbx_seq_one_letter_code
_entity_poly.pdbx_strand_id
1 'polypeptide(L)'
;PLLLPFFVLGVGVLLRRATLVSLWSVGLPLVYAFLHTVLYQHGRYLMPLIPCHALVGVVGLLEARKLARRRGWRWASLQTSLSIAVLSLLLVAGTAWRLPTMARQYARNVDEINRVHVALGHWVREHTPPSALLALNDIGAITYASQRPVVDLAGLVTPEVVPLLRSPDRASRLIEFMARRGVDYVVIFPAWFPDLAESDELEEVYRVTVEERTIIGGETMVVYRTGW
;
A
#
# COMPACT_ATOMS: atom_id res chain seq x y z
N PRO A 1 -4.38 18.67 -12.01
CA PRO A 1 -5.26 19.80 -12.44
C PRO A 1 -5.42 19.94 -13.96
N LEU A 2 -4.34 19.94 -14.75
CA LEU A 2 -4.39 20.20 -16.21
C LEU A 2 -5.26 19.19 -17.00
N LEU A 3 -5.35 17.95 -16.53
CA LEU A 3 -6.10 16.88 -17.19
C LEU A 3 -7.54 16.72 -16.69
N LEU A 4 -7.90 17.44 -15.63
CA LEU A 4 -9.20 17.31 -14.98
C LEU A 4 -10.39 17.60 -15.95
N PRO A 5 -10.34 18.64 -16.81
CA PRO A 5 -11.43 18.89 -17.76
C PRO A 5 -11.63 17.74 -18.76
N PHE A 6 -10.53 17.15 -19.25
CA PHE A 6 -10.59 15.98 -20.14
C PHE A 6 -11.12 14.76 -19.40
N PHE A 7 -10.68 14.54 -18.16
CA PHE A 7 -11.19 13.45 -17.34
C PHE A 7 -12.71 13.57 -17.14
N VAL A 8 -13.21 14.74 -16.75
CA VAL A 8 -14.66 14.98 -16.55
C VAL A 8 -15.45 14.77 -17.84
N LEU A 9 -14.95 15.28 -18.97
CA LEU A 9 -15.60 15.08 -20.27
C LEU A 9 -15.60 13.60 -20.67
N GLY A 10 -14.49 12.90 -20.44
CA GLY A 10 -14.33 11.47 -20.69
C GLY A 10 -15.30 10.63 -19.87
N VAL A 11 -15.43 10.92 -18.57
CA VAL A 11 -16.43 10.27 -17.71
C VAL A 11 -17.84 10.51 -18.25
N GLY A 12 -18.19 11.75 -18.60
CA GLY A 12 -19.53 12.07 -19.14
C GLY A 12 -19.87 11.28 -20.41
N VAL A 13 -18.89 11.10 -21.31
CA VAL A 13 -19.06 10.35 -22.55
C VAL A 13 -19.13 8.84 -22.29
N LEU A 14 -18.25 8.32 -21.43
CA LEU A 14 -18.19 6.90 -21.11
C LEU A 14 -19.31 6.46 -20.17
N LEU A 15 -19.96 7.36 -19.43
CA LEU A 15 -21.03 6.98 -18.51
C LEU A 15 -22.16 6.22 -19.21
N ARG A 16 -22.45 6.54 -20.47
CA ARG A 16 -23.46 5.87 -21.30
C ARG A 16 -22.92 4.73 -22.16
N ARG A 17 -21.60 4.61 -22.34
CA ARG A 17 -20.96 3.66 -23.28
C ARG A 17 -20.16 2.56 -22.60
N ALA A 18 -19.60 2.86 -21.45
CA ALA A 18 -18.77 2.01 -20.60
C ALA A 18 -19.04 2.41 -19.13
N THR A 19 -20.29 2.20 -18.72
CA THR A 19 -20.79 2.62 -17.40
C THR A 19 -19.94 2.05 -16.27
N LEU A 20 -19.54 0.77 -16.35
CA LEU A 20 -18.67 0.14 -15.36
C LEU A 20 -17.33 0.84 -15.19
N VAL A 21 -16.66 1.23 -16.29
CA VAL A 21 -15.38 1.96 -16.23
C VAL A 21 -15.57 3.32 -15.58
N SER A 22 -16.67 4.00 -15.89
CA SER A 22 -16.98 5.33 -15.34
C SER A 22 -17.33 5.25 -13.85
N LEU A 23 -18.18 4.30 -13.47
CA LEU A 23 -18.56 4.03 -12.08
C LEU A 23 -17.35 3.57 -11.26
N TRP A 24 -16.47 2.73 -11.81
CA TRP A 24 -15.25 2.33 -11.12
C TRP A 24 -14.28 3.50 -10.93
N SER A 25 -14.07 4.30 -11.99
CA SER A 25 -13.14 5.43 -12.00
C SER A 25 -13.49 6.52 -10.98
N VAL A 26 -14.78 6.73 -10.71
CA VAL A 26 -15.29 7.74 -9.77
C VAL A 26 -15.70 7.12 -8.43
N GLY A 27 -16.35 5.97 -8.48
CA GLY A 27 -16.90 5.29 -7.30
C GLY A 27 -15.83 4.73 -6.39
N LEU A 28 -14.75 4.13 -6.90
CA LEU A 28 -13.70 3.58 -6.03
C LEU A 28 -13.05 4.65 -5.15
N PRO A 29 -12.60 5.83 -5.67
CA PRO A 29 -12.10 6.91 -4.81
C PRO A 29 -13.11 7.40 -3.78
N LEU A 30 -14.40 7.50 -4.15
CA LEU A 30 -15.45 7.96 -3.23
C LEU A 30 -15.71 6.95 -2.11
N VAL A 31 -15.80 5.66 -2.45
CA VAL A 31 -15.94 4.57 -1.47
C VAL A 31 -14.71 4.52 -0.57
N TYR A 32 -13.50 4.63 -1.15
CA TYR A 32 -12.25 4.63 -0.40
C TYR A 32 -12.18 5.80 0.61
N ALA A 33 -12.61 6.99 0.19
CA ALA A 33 -12.72 8.17 1.05
C ALA A 33 -13.77 7.99 2.16
N PHE A 34 -14.91 7.38 1.85
CA PHE A 34 -15.98 7.14 2.82
C PHE A 34 -15.62 6.09 3.88
N LEU A 35 -14.88 5.05 3.48
CA LEU A 35 -14.46 3.97 4.38
C LEU A 35 -13.32 4.37 5.34
N HIS A 36 -12.87 5.64 5.34
CA HIS A 36 -11.76 6.13 6.18
C HIS A 36 -10.52 5.23 6.13
N THR A 37 -10.29 4.66 4.95
CA THR A 37 -9.20 3.70 4.76
C THR A 37 -7.86 4.36 5.02
N VAL A 38 -6.95 3.59 5.61
CA VAL A 38 -5.72 4.17 6.11
C VAL A 38 -4.86 4.69 4.97
N LEU A 39 -4.45 5.95 5.07
CA LEU A 39 -3.72 6.68 4.03
C LEU A 39 -2.22 6.34 4.01
N TYR A 40 -1.71 5.62 5.02
CA TYR A 40 -0.33 5.12 4.97
C TYR A 40 -0.19 4.12 3.81
N GLN A 41 0.95 4.14 3.12
CA GLN A 41 1.20 3.41 1.86
C GLN A 41 0.59 4.04 0.59
N HIS A 42 0.50 5.38 0.57
CA HIS A 42 0.33 6.18 -0.64
C HIS A 42 -0.87 5.81 -1.53
N GLY A 43 -1.98 5.36 -0.91
CA GLY A 43 -3.19 5.01 -1.65
C GLY A 43 -2.98 3.85 -2.63
N ARG A 44 -2.15 2.85 -2.28
CA ARG A 44 -1.86 1.69 -3.14
C ARG A 44 -3.10 0.97 -3.69
N TYR A 45 -4.21 1.03 -2.97
CA TYR A 45 -5.49 0.45 -3.39
C TYR A 45 -6.20 1.24 -4.51
N LEU A 46 -5.74 2.45 -4.82
CA LEU A 46 -6.20 3.25 -5.95
C LEU A 46 -5.36 3.02 -7.22
N MET A 47 -4.22 2.33 -7.13
CA MET A 47 -3.38 2.02 -8.29
C MET A 47 -4.11 1.29 -9.43
N PRO A 48 -5.08 0.39 -9.18
CA PRO A 48 -5.89 -0.22 -10.24
C PRO A 48 -6.68 0.79 -11.09
N LEU A 49 -6.82 2.05 -10.66
CA LEU A 49 -7.46 3.12 -11.43
C LEU A 49 -6.57 3.71 -12.51
N ILE A 50 -5.24 3.54 -12.43
CA ILE A 50 -4.29 4.11 -13.40
C ILE A 50 -4.69 3.82 -14.86
N PRO A 51 -4.93 2.55 -15.27
CA PRO A 51 -5.33 2.26 -16.65
C PRO A 51 -6.71 2.83 -17.00
N CYS A 52 -7.68 2.80 -16.07
CA CYS A 52 -9.01 3.34 -16.30
C CYS A 52 -8.99 4.86 -16.48
N HIS A 53 -8.26 5.57 -15.64
CA HIS A 53 -8.12 7.03 -15.70
C HIS A 53 -7.35 7.46 -16.94
N ALA A 54 -6.35 6.69 -17.38
CA ALA A 54 -5.67 6.92 -18.66
C ALA A 54 -6.67 6.81 -19.84
N LEU A 55 -7.48 5.75 -19.88
CA LEU A 55 -8.50 5.55 -20.92
C LEU A 55 -9.55 6.68 -20.92
N VAL A 56 -10.09 7.01 -19.75
CA VAL A 56 -11.05 8.11 -19.57
C VAL A 56 -10.46 9.43 -20.06
N GLY A 57 -9.20 9.71 -19.70
CA GLY A 57 -8.48 10.90 -20.15
C GLY A 57 -8.34 10.97 -21.68
N VAL A 58 -7.97 9.86 -22.34
CA VAL A 58 -7.87 9.79 -23.80
C VAL A 58 -9.22 10.02 -24.47
N VAL A 59 -10.29 9.37 -24.00
CA VAL A 59 -11.65 9.57 -24.54
C VAL A 59 -12.09 11.01 -24.38
N GLY A 60 -11.86 11.60 -23.21
CA GLY A 60 -12.13 13.00 -22.95
C GLY A 60 -11.42 13.95 -23.90
N LEU A 61 -10.15 13.68 -24.22
CA LEU A 61 -9.43 14.47 -25.22
C LEU A 61 -10.04 14.35 -26.61
N LEU A 62 -10.34 13.13 -27.06
CA LEU A 62 -10.91 12.89 -28.39
C LEU A 62 -12.25 13.61 -28.55
N GLU A 63 -13.06 13.67 -27.50
CA GLU A 63 -14.33 14.40 -27.48
C GLU A 63 -14.13 15.91 -27.41
N ALA A 64 -13.18 16.41 -26.62
CA ALA A 64 -12.81 17.83 -26.61
C ALA A 64 -12.38 18.31 -28.00
N ARG A 65 -11.60 17.50 -28.73
CA ARG A 65 -11.21 17.77 -30.11
C ARG A 65 -12.40 17.81 -31.07
N LYS A 66 -13.35 16.87 -30.95
CA LYS A 66 -14.58 16.90 -31.76
C LYS A 66 -15.37 18.18 -31.54
N LEU A 67 -15.49 18.61 -30.28
CA LEU A 67 -16.19 19.85 -29.92
C LEU A 67 -15.45 21.09 -30.45
N ALA A 68 -14.12 21.14 -30.31
CA ALA A 68 -13.29 22.23 -30.82
C ALA A 68 -13.39 22.38 -32.35
N ARG A 69 -13.40 21.26 -33.10
CA ARG A 69 -13.62 21.28 -34.56
C ARG A 69 -14.97 21.87 -34.94
N ARG A 70 -16.05 21.48 -34.24
CA ARG A 70 -17.40 22.03 -34.47
C ARG A 70 -17.49 23.53 -34.24
N ARG A 71 -16.66 24.07 -33.34
CA ARG A 71 -16.58 25.51 -33.05
C ARG A 71 -15.57 26.27 -33.93
N GLY A 72 -14.99 25.62 -34.93
CA GLY A 72 -14.05 26.26 -35.85
C GLY A 72 -12.69 26.61 -35.24
N TRP A 73 -12.32 25.99 -34.12
CA TRP A 73 -11.06 26.29 -33.46
C TRP A 73 -9.86 25.74 -34.25
N ARG A 74 -8.89 26.61 -34.60
CA ARG A 74 -7.78 26.29 -35.53
C ARG A 74 -6.86 25.16 -35.03
N TRP A 75 -6.69 24.99 -33.72
CA TRP A 75 -5.91 23.87 -33.15
C TRP A 75 -6.61 22.52 -33.33
N ALA A 76 -7.90 22.49 -33.60
CA ALA A 76 -8.65 21.26 -33.81
C ALA A 76 -8.36 20.62 -35.20
N SER A 77 -7.68 21.34 -36.10
CA SER A 77 -7.21 20.84 -37.40
C SER A 77 -5.81 20.21 -37.36
N LEU A 78 -5.14 20.20 -36.20
CA LEU A 78 -3.87 19.47 -36.01
C LEU A 78 -4.05 17.99 -36.39
N GLN A 79 -3.05 17.34 -36.97
CA GLN A 79 -3.11 15.90 -37.24
C GLN A 79 -3.35 15.11 -35.93
N THR A 80 -4.08 14.00 -35.99
CA THR A 80 -4.42 13.19 -34.81
C THR A 80 -3.16 12.74 -34.06
N SER A 81 -2.12 12.34 -34.80
CA SER A 81 -0.80 12.00 -34.27
C SER A 81 -0.18 13.13 -33.46
N LEU A 82 -0.27 14.37 -33.94
CA LEU A 82 0.27 15.54 -33.27
C LEU A 82 -0.51 15.90 -32.00
N SER A 83 -1.85 15.74 -31.99
CA SER A 83 -2.65 15.90 -30.77
C SER A 83 -2.35 14.84 -29.72
N ILE A 84 -2.14 13.58 -30.14
CA ILE A 84 -1.71 12.51 -29.23
C ILE A 84 -0.32 12.83 -28.68
N ALA A 85 0.62 13.28 -29.52
CA ALA A 85 1.96 13.68 -29.08
C ALA A 85 1.91 14.83 -28.06
N VAL A 86 1.09 15.86 -28.29
CA VAL A 86 0.89 16.97 -27.35
C VAL A 86 0.26 16.48 -26.04
N LEU A 87 -0.72 15.56 -26.09
CA LEU A 87 -1.30 14.98 -24.88
C LEU A 87 -0.28 14.17 -24.09
N SER A 88 0.47 13.30 -24.77
CA SER A 88 1.55 12.52 -24.16
C SER A 88 2.57 13.44 -23.53
N LEU A 89 2.93 14.54 -24.19
CA LEU A 89 3.82 15.55 -23.64
C LEU A 89 3.21 16.27 -22.43
N LEU A 90 1.90 16.60 -22.44
CA LEU A 90 1.21 17.20 -21.29
C LEU A 90 1.04 16.23 -20.12
N LEU A 91 0.85 14.93 -20.39
CA LEU A 91 0.83 13.86 -19.38
C LEU A 91 2.20 13.71 -18.74
N VAL A 92 3.25 13.63 -19.57
CA VAL A 92 4.63 13.58 -19.12
C VAL A 92 4.95 14.86 -18.36
N ALA A 93 4.76 16.05 -18.90
CA ALA A 93 5.06 17.31 -18.22
C ALA A 93 4.24 17.48 -16.92
N GLY A 94 2.96 17.11 -16.93
CA GLY A 94 2.05 17.21 -15.80
C GLY A 94 2.36 16.24 -14.65
N THR A 95 3.14 15.19 -14.90
CA THR A 95 3.61 14.22 -13.90
C THR A 95 5.11 14.33 -13.61
N ALA A 96 5.92 14.67 -14.60
CA ALA A 96 7.38 14.75 -14.57
C ALA A 96 7.89 15.77 -13.55
N TRP A 97 7.21 16.90 -13.38
CA TRP A 97 7.58 17.88 -12.37
C TRP A 97 7.52 17.33 -10.94
N ARG A 98 6.70 16.28 -10.69
CA ARG A 98 6.66 15.58 -9.40
C ARG A 98 7.66 14.45 -9.28
N LEU A 99 8.31 14.01 -10.37
CA LEU A 99 9.25 12.89 -10.34
C LEU A 99 10.36 13.07 -9.29
N PRO A 100 11.01 14.24 -9.12
CA PRO A 100 12.05 14.38 -8.10
C PRO A 100 11.50 14.13 -6.68
N THR A 101 10.30 14.61 -6.39
CA THR A 101 9.64 14.40 -5.10
C THR A 101 9.23 12.93 -4.92
N MET A 102 8.66 12.30 -5.95
CA MET A 102 8.28 10.89 -5.91
C MET A 102 9.50 9.97 -5.79
N ALA A 103 10.60 10.28 -6.48
CA ALA A 103 11.86 9.54 -6.39
C ALA A 103 12.48 9.65 -5.00
N ARG A 104 12.50 10.85 -4.41
CA ARG A 104 12.94 11.04 -3.01
C ARG A 104 12.06 10.28 -2.03
N GLN A 105 10.74 10.32 -2.22
CA GLN A 105 9.81 9.58 -1.38
C GLN A 105 10.06 8.07 -1.50
N TYR A 106 10.21 7.56 -2.71
CA TYR A 106 10.52 6.15 -2.96
C TYR A 106 11.83 5.73 -2.31
N ALA A 107 12.90 6.53 -2.47
CA ALA A 107 14.19 6.26 -1.85
C ALA A 107 14.10 6.22 -0.32
N ARG A 108 13.35 7.14 0.30
CA ARG A 108 13.08 7.14 1.75
C ARG A 108 12.33 5.90 2.19
N ASN A 109 11.26 5.53 1.48
CA ASN A 109 10.50 4.32 1.77
C ASN A 109 11.39 3.06 1.72
N VAL A 110 12.27 2.97 0.72
CA VAL A 110 13.22 1.85 0.59
C VAL A 110 14.22 1.84 1.74
N ASP A 111 14.79 2.99 2.10
CA ASP A 111 15.70 3.11 3.25
C ASP A 111 15.03 2.69 4.56
N GLU A 112 13.80 3.15 4.81
CA GLU A 112 13.02 2.77 6.01
C GLU A 112 12.81 1.26 6.11
N ILE A 113 12.37 0.61 5.02
CA ILE A 113 12.17 -0.85 4.99
C ILE A 113 13.49 -1.60 5.20
N ASN A 114 14.59 -1.10 4.63
CA ASN A 114 15.91 -1.69 4.83
C ASN A 114 16.38 -1.57 6.30
N ARG A 115 16.19 -0.40 6.91
CA ARG A 115 16.61 -0.12 8.29
C ARG A 115 15.76 -0.81 9.35
N VAL A 116 14.51 -1.14 9.05
CA VAL A 116 13.59 -1.81 9.98
C VAL A 116 13.45 -3.29 9.62
N HIS A 117 12.67 -3.63 8.60
CA HIS A 117 12.29 -5.02 8.32
C HIS A 117 13.45 -5.87 7.82
N VAL A 118 14.32 -5.36 6.93
CA VAL A 118 15.47 -6.13 6.44
C VAL A 118 16.52 -6.32 7.54
N ALA A 119 16.84 -5.24 8.27
CA ALA A 119 17.74 -5.30 9.42
C ALA A 119 17.26 -6.29 10.49
N LEU A 120 15.96 -6.27 10.84
CA LEU A 120 15.37 -7.25 11.75
C LEU A 120 15.46 -8.68 11.21
N GLY A 121 15.20 -8.88 9.91
CA GLY A 121 15.37 -10.19 9.30
C GLY A 121 16.81 -10.72 9.39
N HIS A 122 17.82 -9.86 9.21
CA HIS A 122 19.21 -10.24 9.41
C HIS A 122 19.55 -10.50 10.88
N TRP A 123 19.08 -9.64 11.79
CA TRP A 123 19.27 -9.82 13.22
C TRP A 123 18.69 -11.16 13.68
N VAL A 124 17.45 -11.49 13.29
CA VAL A 124 16.82 -12.77 13.63
C VAL A 124 17.62 -13.94 13.07
N ARG A 125 18.10 -13.87 11.82
CA ARG A 125 18.93 -14.92 11.23
C ARG A 125 20.18 -15.23 12.06
N GLU A 126 20.80 -14.21 12.62
CA GLU A 126 22.05 -14.29 13.37
C GLU A 126 21.86 -14.68 14.84
N HIS A 127 20.69 -14.40 15.40
CA HIS A 127 20.43 -14.54 16.85
C HIS A 127 19.41 -15.64 17.19
N THR A 128 18.80 -16.32 16.21
CA THR A 128 17.84 -17.40 16.45
C THR A 128 18.20 -18.70 15.70
N PRO A 129 17.84 -19.87 16.27
CA PRO A 129 18.01 -21.16 15.58
C PRO A 129 17.31 -21.18 14.21
N PRO A 130 17.82 -21.96 13.23
CA PRO A 130 17.17 -22.12 11.93
C PRO A 130 15.73 -22.62 11.97
N SER A 131 15.37 -23.39 13.01
CA SER A 131 14.04 -23.93 13.24
C SER A 131 13.10 -22.99 13.99
N ALA A 132 13.57 -21.82 14.45
CA ALA A 132 12.80 -20.93 15.29
C ALA A 132 11.55 -20.42 14.54
N LEU A 133 10.37 -20.63 15.12
CA LEU A 133 9.09 -20.19 14.59
C LEU A 133 8.81 -18.76 15.00
N LEU A 134 8.61 -17.87 14.03
CA LEU A 134 8.35 -16.45 14.28
C LEU A 134 6.88 -16.13 14.08
N ALA A 135 6.24 -15.39 14.99
CA ALA A 135 4.98 -14.73 14.71
C ALA A 135 5.21 -13.27 14.33
N LEU A 136 4.73 -12.85 13.16
CA LEU A 136 5.00 -11.52 12.60
C LEU A 136 3.72 -10.80 12.20
N ASN A 137 3.62 -9.49 12.44
CA ASN A 137 2.56 -8.69 11.81
C ASN A 137 2.85 -8.37 10.34
N ASP A 138 4.13 -8.15 10.01
CA ASP A 138 4.61 -7.87 8.66
C ASP A 138 5.59 -8.97 8.23
N ILE A 139 5.05 -10.03 7.62
CA ILE A 139 5.86 -11.22 7.29
C ILE A 139 6.91 -10.97 6.20
N GLY A 140 6.70 -10.04 5.27
CA GLY A 140 7.44 -9.95 3.99
C GLY A 140 8.97 -10.01 4.09
N ALA A 141 9.61 -8.85 4.24
CA ALA A 141 11.08 -8.75 4.20
C ALA A 141 11.76 -9.50 5.35
N ILE A 142 11.14 -9.58 6.54
CA ILE A 142 11.67 -10.30 7.70
C ILE A 142 11.77 -11.80 7.39
N THR A 143 10.71 -12.42 6.87
CA THR A 143 10.73 -13.85 6.49
C THR A 143 11.80 -14.10 5.42
N TYR A 144 11.83 -13.24 4.38
CA TYR A 144 12.78 -13.38 3.28
C TYR A 144 14.24 -13.27 3.76
N ALA A 145 14.58 -12.29 4.60
CA ALA A 145 15.96 -12.12 5.06
C ALA A 145 16.35 -13.12 6.15
N SER A 146 15.41 -13.52 7.02
CA SER A 146 15.68 -14.43 8.15
C SER A 146 15.72 -15.90 7.76
N GLN A 147 14.99 -16.31 6.71
CA GLN A 147 14.81 -17.71 6.32
C GLN A 147 14.33 -18.57 7.51
N ARG A 148 13.32 -18.08 8.23
CA ARG A 148 12.66 -18.78 9.34
C ARG A 148 11.23 -19.15 9.00
N PRO A 149 10.69 -20.25 9.56
CA PRO A 149 9.26 -20.52 9.48
C PRO A 149 8.48 -19.41 10.21
N VAL A 150 7.31 -19.04 9.68
CA VAL A 150 6.52 -17.93 10.21
C VAL A 150 5.04 -18.25 10.38
N VAL A 151 4.45 -17.60 11.38
CA VAL A 151 3.02 -17.43 11.64
C VAL A 151 2.68 -15.98 11.30
N ASP A 152 1.72 -15.80 10.40
CA ASP A 152 1.28 -14.47 9.97
C ASP A 152 0.14 -13.95 10.85
N LEU A 153 0.46 -12.94 11.67
CA LEU A 153 -0.49 -12.32 12.58
C LEU A 153 -1.52 -11.43 11.87
N ALA A 154 -1.37 -11.15 10.57
CA ALA A 154 -2.38 -10.49 9.75
C ALA A 154 -3.32 -11.51 9.04
N GLY A 155 -2.93 -12.78 9.00
CA GLY A 155 -3.74 -13.87 8.46
C GLY A 155 -3.78 -13.99 6.93
N LEU A 156 -2.83 -13.40 6.20
CA LEU A 156 -2.69 -13.56 4.75
C LEU A 156 -2.25 -14.98 4.37
N VAL A 157 -1.27 -15.52 5.11
CA VAL A 157 -0.77 -16.90 4.91
C VAL A 157 -1.07 -17.83 6.09
N THR A 158 -1.69 -17.32 7.15
CA THR A 158 -2.18 -18.11 8.30
C THR A 158 -3.64 -17.78 8.58
N PRO A 159 -4.59 -18.27 7.75
CA PRO A 159 -5.99 -17.85 7.78
C PRO A 159 -6.70 -18.14 9.12
N GLU A 160 -6.19 -19.08 9.93
CA GLU A 160 -6.68 -19.39 11.27
C GLU A 160 -6.58 -18.20 12.23
N VAL A 161 -5.71 -17.23 11.95
CA VAL A 161 -5.56 -16.00 12.75
C VAL A 161 -6.72 -15.02 12.53
N VAL A 162 -7.34 -15.02 11.35
CA VAL A 162 -8.42 -14.07 10.99
C VAL A 162 -9.59 -14.06 11.99
N PRO A 163 -10.17 -15.20 12.40
CA PRO A 163 -11.22 -15.19 13.43
C PRO A 163 -10.71 -14.70 14.79
N LEU A 164 -9.44 -14.90 15.13
CA LEU A 164 -8.85 -14.45 16.41
C LEU A 164 -8.76 -12.92 16.46
N LEU A 165 -8.35 -12.28 15.36
CA LEU A 165 -8.28 -10.81 15.24
C LEU A 165 -9.64 -10.12 15.39
N ARG A 166 -10.74 -10.82 15.12
CA ARG A 166 -12.11 -10.32 15.26
C ARG A 166 -12.72 -10.58 16.63
N SER A 167 -12.01 -11.32 17.49
CA SER A 167 -12.47 -11.61 18.84
C SER A 167 -12.33 -10.37 19.73
N PRO A 168 -13.27 -10.13 20.67
CA PRO A 168 -13.09 -9.13 21.72
C PRO A 168 -11.80 -9.36 22.54
N ASP A 169 -11.43 -10.63 22.76
CA ASP A 169 -10.27 -11.04 23.56
C ASP A 169 -9.05 -11.38 22.67
N ARG A 170 -8.85 -10.63 21.58
CA ARG A 170 -7.86 -10.99 20.54
C ARG A 170 -6.46 -11.29 21.09
N ALA A 171 -5.98 -10.53 22.08
CA ALA A 171 -4.62 -10.70 22.59
C ALA A 171 -4.44 -12.05 23.26
N SER A 172 -5.32 -12.40 24.20
CA SER A 172 -5.33 -13.71 24.87
C SER A 172 -5.51 -14.86 23.87
N ARG A 173 -6.37 -14.69 22.86
CA ARG A 173 -6.57 -15.68 21.79
C ARG A 173 -5.33 -15.88 20.92
N LEU A 174 -4.62 -14.80 20.61
CA LEU A 174 -3.35 -14.86 19.87
C LEU A 174 -2.26 -15.53 20.71
N ILE A 175 -2.15 -15.21 22.01
CA ILE A 175 -1.21 -15.87 22.93
C ILE A 175 -1.48 -17.38 22.98
N GLU A 176 -2.73 -17.80 23.23
CA GLU A 176 -3.11 -19.22 23.24
C GLU A 176 -2.79 -19.91 21.92
N PHE A 177 -3.04 -19.23 20.80
CA PHE A 177 -2.72 -19.76 19.48
C PHE A 177 -1.20 -19.90 19.27
N MET A 178 -0.42 -18.88 19.60
CA MET A 178 1.04 -18.88 19.46
C MET A 178 1.70 -19.93 20.36
N ALA A 179 1.25 -20.04 21.60
CA ALA A 179 1.71 -21.06 22.55
C ALA A 179 1.45 -22.47 22.02
N ARG A 180 0.22 -22.76 21.54
CA ARG A 180 -0.11 -24.07 20.93
C ARG A 180 0.69 -24.37 19.67
N ARG A 181 1.10 -23.35 18.92
CA ARG A 181 1.92 -23.50 17.71
C ARG A 181 3.41 -23.61 18.02
N GLY A 182 3.82 -23.40 19.27
CA GLY A 182 5.23 -23.38 19.65
C GLY A 182 5.97 -22.24 18.96
N VAL A 183 5.37 -21.04 18.90
CA VAL A 183 6.08 -19.85 18.41
C VAL A 183 7.22 -19.56 19.39
N ASP A 184 8.43 -19.29 18.87
CA ASP A 184 9.61 -19.00 19.69
C ASP A 184 9.80 -17.50 19.89
N TYR A 185 9.50 -16.71 18.85
CA TYR A 185 9.67 -15.25 18.85
C TYR A 185 8.48 -14.54 18.21
N VAL A 186 8.12 -13.38 18.75
CA VAL A 186 7.09 -12.49 18.20
C VAL A 186 7.77 -11.20 17.72
N VAL A 187 7.59 -10.82 16.46
CA VAL A 187 8.14 -9.55 15.93
C VAL A 187 7.00 -8.68 15.43
N ILE A 188 6.69 -7.63 16.18
CA ILE A 188 5.51 -6.79 15.95
C ILE A 188 5.80 -5.30 16.11
N PHE A 189 4.94 -4.46 15.54
CA PHE A 189 4.76 -3.09 16.03
C PHE A 189 3.86 -3.13 17.28
N PRO A 190 4.35 -2.77 18.49
CA PRO A 190 3.54 -2.81 19.71
C PRO A 190 2.27 -1.96 19.61
N ALA A 191 2.34 -0.83 18.90
CA ALA A 191 1.19 0.05 18.67
C ALA A 191 0.02 -0.63 17.93
N TRP A 192 0.25 -1.73 17.21
CA TRP A 192 -0.81 -2.50 16.55
C TRP A 192 -1.45 -3.54 17.47
N PHE A 193 -0.72 -3.98 18.49
CA PHE A 193 -1.14 -5.01 19.43
C PHE A 193 -0.73 -4.61 20.86
N PRO A 194 -1.27 -3.51 21.41
CA PRO A 194 -0.84 -2.98 22.71
C PRO A 194 -1.02 -4.01 23.83
N ASP A 195 -2.22 -4.60 23.93
CA ASP A 195 -2.53 -5.62 24.96
C ASP A 195 -1.66 -6.89 24.82
N LEU A 196 -1.18 -7.19 23.61
CA LEU A 196 -0.25 -8.31 23.38
C LEU A 196 1.17 -7.94 23.80
N ALA A 197 1.60 -6.70 23.53
CA ALA A 197 2.94 -6.23 23.87
C ALA A 197 3.15 -6.02 25.38
N GLU A 198 2.06 -5.90 26.15
CA GLU A 198 2.07 -5.80 27.61
C GLU A 198 2.00 -7.17 28.33
N SER A 199 1.92 -8.26 27.58
CA SER A 199 1.86 -9.64 28.10
C SER A 199 3.15 -10.04 28.81
N ASP A 200 3.03 -10.62 30.01
CA ASP A 200 4.16 -11.16 30.78
C ASP A 200 4.83 -12.36 30.09
N GLU A 201 4.15 -13.00 29.14
CA GLU A 201 4.65 -14.10 28.32
C GLU A 201 5.61 -13.64 27.21
N LEU A 202 5.77 -12.33 26.98
CA LEU A 202 6.63 -11.76 25.95
C LEU A 202 7.76 -10.93 26.57
N GLU A 203 8.97 -11.50 26.56
CA GLU A 203 10.18 -10.79 26.98
C GLU A 203 10.79 -10.05 25.80
N GLU A 204 10.92 -8.73 25.88
CA GLU A 204 11.61 -7.98 24.84
C GLU A 204 13.11 -8.32 24.79
N VAL A 205 13.61 -8.67 23.60
CA VAL A 205 15.03 -8.98 23.39
C VAL A 205 15.73 -8.07 22.39
N TYR A 206 14.99 -7.36 21.54
CA TYR A 206 15.55 -6.41 20.58
C TYR A 206 14.49 -5.44 20.06
N ARG A 207 14.88 -4.19 19.74
CA ARG A 207 13.99 -3.20 19.13
C ARG A 207 14.69 -2.36 18.06
N VAL A 208 13.95 -1.94 17.06
CA VAL A 208 14.36 -0.93 16.08
C VAL A 208 13.34 0.20 16.09
N THR A 209 13.82 1.44 16.23
CA THR A 209 12.98 2.65 16.20
C THR A 209 13.46 3.58 15.10
N VAL A 210 12.52 4.20 14.40
CA VAL A 210 12.80 5.27 13.43
C VAL A 210 12.15 6.58 13.88
N GLU A 211 12.79 7.70 13.56
CA GLU A 211 12.32 9.04 13.95
C GLU A 211 11.17 9.54 13.07
N GLU A 212 11.19 9.20 11.78
CA GLU A 212 10.16 9.55 10.81
C GLU A 212 9.70 8.29 10.09
N ARG A 213 8.39 8.18 9.85
CA ARG A 213 7.78 7.09 9.09
C ARG A 213 7.06 7.62 7.87
N THR A 214 7.33 7.01 6.74
CA THR A 214 6.65 7.32 5.48
C THR A 214 5.94 6.11 4.88
N ILE A 215 6.40 4.89 5.18
CA ILE A 215 5.79 3.66 4.65
C ILE A 215 5.46 2.58 5.69
N ILE A 216 6.16 2.56 6.82
CA ILE A 216 6.04 1.49 7.83
C ILE A 216 4.84 1.66 8.78
N GLY A 217 4.40 0.55 9.38
CA GLY A 217 3.19 0.46 10.18
C GLY A 217 3.24 1.15 11.55
N GLY A 218 4.42 1.31 12.14
CA GLY A 218 4.65 1.99 13.41
C GLY A 218 6.09 2.49 13.53
N GLU A 219 6.36 3.31 14.57
CA GLU A 219 7.69 3.92 14.78
C GLU A 219 8.71 2.92 15.33
N THR A 220 8.25 2.01 16.19
CA THR A 220 9.09 0.99 16.84
C THR A 220 8.58 -0.39 16.51
N MET A 221 9.46 -1.23 15.95
CA MET A 221 9.22 -2.66 15.78
C MET A 221 10.11 -3.43 16.75
N VAL A 222 9.52 -4.40 17.45
CA VAL A 222 10.14 -5.07 18.60
C VAL A 222 10.15 -6.57 18.36
N VAL A 223 11.24 -7.22 18.76
CA VAL A 223 11.37 -8.67 18.86
C VAL A 223 11.18 -9.06 20.33
N TYR A 224 10.23 -9.95 20.56
CA TYR A 224 9.97 -10.58 21.83
C TYR A 224 10.35 -12.05 21.77
N ARG A 225 10.98 -12.55 22.82
CA ARG A 225 11.10 -13.98 23.12
C ARG A 225 9.86 -14.42 23.90
N THR A 226 9.40 -15.62 23.63
CA THR A 226 8.21 -16.19 24.25
C THR A 226 8.57 -16.99 25.50
N GLY A 227 7.71 -16.92 26.52
CA GLY A 227 7.96 -17.50 27.86
C GLY A 227 7.04 -18.66 28.27
N TRP A 228 6.25 -19.20 27.35
CA TRP A 228 5.36 -20.35 27.61
C TRP A 228 6.04 -21.71 27.50
#